data_AF-A0A6D0IIY0-F1
#
_entry.id   AF-A0A6D0IIY0-F1
#
_cell.length_a   1.000
_cell.length_b   1.000
_cell.length_c   1.000
_cell.angle_alpha   90.00
_cell.angle_beta   90.00
_cell.angle_gamma   90.00
#
_symmetry.space_group_name_H-M   'P 1'
#
loop_
_entity.id
_entity.type
_entity.pdbx_description
1 polymer ?
#
loop_
_entity_poly.entity_id
_entity_poly.type
_entity_poly.pdbx_seq_one_letter_code
_entity_poly.pdbx_strand_id
1 'polypeptide(L)'
;MDKLLERFLNYVSLDTQSKAGVRQVPSTEGQWKLLHLLKEQLEEMGLINVTLSEKGTLMATLPANVPGDIPAIGFISHVDTSPDCSGKNVNPQIVENYRGGDIALGIGDEVLSPVMFPVLHQLLGQTLIT
;
A
#
# COMPACT_ATOMS: atom_id res chain seq x y z
N MET A 1 -15.71 3.60 -6.73
CA MET A 1 -14.55 2.97 -6.05
C MET A 1 -13.30 3.29 -6.87
N ASP A 2 -13.24 4.49 -7.45
CA ASP A 2 -12.58 4.65 -8.76
C ASP A 2 -11.13 5.09 -8.63
N LYS A 3 -10.74 5.52 -7.41
CA LYS A 3 -9.39 5.95 -7.07
C LYS A 3 -8.54 4.85 -6.43
N LEU A 4 -9.03 3.60 -6.34
CA LEU A 4 -8.30 2.53 -5.68
C LEU A 4 -6.95 2.27 -6.37
N LEU A 5 -6.98 2.02 -7.68
CA LEU A 5 -5.78 1.76 -8.47
C LEU A 5 -4.84 2.97 -8.47
N GLU A 6 -5.39 4.17 -8.65
CA GLU A 6 -4.63 5.44 -8.60
C GLU A 6 -3.90 5.61 -7.27
N ARG A 7 -4.59 5.45 -6.13
CA ARG A 7 -4.00 5.55 -4.80
C ARG A 7 -2.94 4.49 -4.57
N PHE A 8 -3.24 3.24 -4.94
CA PHE A 8 -2.29 2.13 -4.82
C PHE A 8 -0.99 2.43 -5.58
N LEU A 9 -1.09 2.81 -6.87
CA LEU A 9 0.08 3.13 -7.69
C LEU A 9 0.85 4.36 -7.16
N ASN A 10 0.14 5.37 -6.64
CA ASN A 10 0.77 6.52 -6.01
C ASN A 10 1.59 6.10 -4.78
N TYR A 11 1.02 5.27 -3.90
CA TYR A 11 1.74 4.81 -2.70
C TYR A 11 2.93 3.93 -3.04
N VAL A 12 2.80 3.03 -4.01
CA VAL A 12 3.90 2.15 -4.46
C VAL A 12 5.06 2.94 -5.08
N SER A 13 4.80 4.12 -5.65
CA SER A 13 5.85 4.98 -6.19
C SER A 13 6.75 5.62 -5.11
N LEU A 14 6.33 5.61 -3.85
CA LEU A 14 7.07 6.16 -2.73
C LEU A 14 7.98 5.10 -2.11
N ASP A 15 9.27 5.39 -2.03
CA ASP A 15 10.23 4.58 -1.28
C ASP A 15 9.96 4.74 0.23
N THR A 16 9.32 3.74 0.83
CA THR A 16 8.99 3.70 2.27
C THR A 16 9.75 2.62 3.03
N GLN A 17 10.83 2.07 2.44
CA GLN A 17 11.54 0.94 3.02
C GLN A 17 12.00 1.20 4.46
N SER A 18 11.81 0.24 5.36
CA SER A 18 12.31 0.33 6.74
C SER A 18 13.80 0.03 6.84
N LYS A 19 14.42 0.51 7.92
CA LYS A 19 15.86 0.32 8.19
C LYS A 19 16.10 -0.29 9.56
N ALA A 20 16.66 -1.49 9.57
CA ALA A 20 17.02 -2.20 10.79
C ALA A 20 18.11 -1.46 11.60
N GLY A 21 18.09 -1.62 12.92
CA GLY A 21 19.11 -1.07 13.83
C GLY A 21 19.02 0.44 14.07
N VAL A 22 17.98 1.12 13.60
CA VAL A 22 17.74 2.55 13.83
C VAL A 22 16.92 2.75 15.10
N ARG A 23 17.33 3.72 15.95
CA ARG A 23 16.60 4.07 17.19
C ARG A 23 15.42 5.03 16.95
N GLN A 24 15.49 5.80 15.86
CA GLN A 24 14.42 6.69 15.43
C GLN A 24 13.25 5.87 14.87
N VAL A 25 12.03 6.29 15.17
CA VAL A 25 10.79 5.69 14.67
C VAL A 25 9.92 6.82 14.14
N PRO A 26 9.48 6.78 12.87
CA PRO A 26 9.84 5.87 11.79
C PRO A 26 11.35 5.81 11.51
N SER A 27 11.84 4.67 10.99
CA SER A 27 13.27 4.43 10.77
C SER A 27 13.86 5.17 9.57
N THR A 28 13.00 5.60 8.63
CA THR A 28 13.40 6.24 7.38
C THR A 28 12.47 7.41 7.03
N GLU A 29 13.01 8.41 6.33
CA GLU A 29 12.27 9.60 5.90
C GLU A 29 11.17 9.26 4.87
N GLY A 30 11.35 8.20 4.10
CA GLY A 30 10.37 7.70 3.16
C GLY A 30 9.00 7.41 3.79
N GLN A 31 9.02 6.81 4.99
CA GLN A 31 7.80 6.54 5.77
C GLN A 31 7.08 7.83 6.13
N TRP A 32 7.81 8.89 6.53
CA TRP A 32 7.22 10.20 6.81
C TRP A 32 6.53 10.81 5.59
N LYS A 33 7.10 10.68 4.40
CA LYS A 33 6.48 11.19 3.16
C LYS A 33 5.11 10.55 2.91
N LEU A 34 4.99 9.23 3.03
CA LEU A 34 3.70 8.55 2.89
C LEU A 34 2.74 8.94 4.02
N LEU A 35 3.21 9.05 5.27
CA LEU A 35 2.38 9.48 6.40
C LEU A 35 1.80 10.89 6.21
N HIS A 36 2.59 11.84 5.70
CA HIS A 36 2.11 13.20 5.41
C HIS A 36 1.10 13.21 4.27
N LEU A 37 1.37 12.48 3.17
CA LEU A 37 0.41 12.32 2.08
C LEU A 37 -0.92 11.72 2.56
N LEU A 38 -0.86 10.67 3.38
CA LEU A 38 -2.06 10.03 3.94
C LEU A 38 -2.80 11.00 4.88
N LYS A 39 -2.09 11.78 5.69
CA LYS A 39 -2.71 12.78 6.57
C LYS A 39 -3.53 13.78 5.76
N GLU A 40 -2.94 14.36 4.72
CA GLU A 40 -3.64 15.30 3.83
C GLU A 40 -4.88 14.64 3.19
N GLN A 41 -4.73 13.42 2.69
CA GLN A 41 -5.85 12.68 2.09
C GLN A 41 -6.98 12.38 3.09
N LEU A 42 -6.68 12.07 4.35
CA LEU A 42 -7.69 11.84 5.39
C LEU A 42 -8.43 13.13 5.77
N GLU A 43 -7.71 14.25 5.84
CA GLU A 43 -8.29 15.58 6.07
C GLU A 43 -9.19 15.99 4.90
N GLU A 44 -8.76 15.80 3.65
CA GLU A 44 -9.56 16.04 2.44
C GLU A 44 -10.81 15.15 2.36
N MET A 45 -10.73 13.91 2.87
CA MET A 45 -11.86 12.99 2.95
C MET A 45 -12.86 13.37 4.05
N GLY A 46 -12.55 14.36 4.89
CA GLY A 46 -13.44 14.83 5.95
C GLY A 46 -13.46 13.95 7.20
N LEU A 47 -12.41 13.14 7.42
CA LEU A 47 -12.27 12.43 8.69
C LEU A 47 -11.95 13.42 9.81
N ILE A 48 -12.34 13.04 11.02
CA ILE A 48 -12.12 13.85 12.23
C ILE A 48 -11.02 13.24 13.09
N ASN A 49 -10.51 14.03 14.04
CA ASN A 49 -9.45 13.63 14.96
C ASN A 49 -8.21 13.10 14.24
N VAL A 50 -7.87 13.69 13.09
CA VAL A 50 -6.68 13.33 12.32
C VAL A 50 -5.44 13.76 13.11
N THR A 51 -4.64 12.80 13.55
CA THR A 51 -3.43 13.05 14.34
C THR A 51 -2.27 12.23 13.81
N LEU A 52 -1.09 12.83 13.77
CA LEU A 52 0.17 12.16 13.41
C LEU A 52 1.12 12.30 14.60
N SER A 53 1.45 11.18 15.24
CA SER A 53 2.31 11.18 16.42
C SER A 53 3.77 11.46 16.06
N GLU A 54 4.58 11.87 17.05
CA GLU A 54 6.05 12.02 16.89
C GLU A 54 6.75 10.70 16.51
N LYS A 55 6.08 9.56 16.73
CA LYS A 55 6.55 8.22 16.35
C LYS A 55 6.00 7.75 15.01
N GLY A 56 5.34 8.62 14.24
CA GLY A 56 4.85 8.32 12.90
C GLY A 56 3.62 7.41 12.88
N THR A 57 2.79 7.45 13.92
CA THR A 57 1.49 6.77 13.92
C THR A 57 0.41 7.76 13.49
N LEU A 58 -0.23 7.50 12.35
CA LEU A 58 -1.35 8.28 11.83
C LEU A 58 -2.67 7.65 12.28
N MET A 59 -3.53 8.45 12.90
CA MET A 59 -4.86 8.04 13.35
C MET A 59 -5.90 9.03 12.84
N ALA A 60 -7.09 8.51 12.51
CA ALA A 60 -8.24 9.32 12.11
C ALA A 60 -9.54 8.56 12.43
N THR A 61 -10.66 9.28 12.51
CA THR A 61 -11.97 8.70 12.82
C THR A 61 -12.97 9.10 11.74
N LEU A 62 -13.70 8.12 11.21
CA LEU A 62 -14.90 8.36 10.42
C LEU A 62 -16.12 8.34 11.37
N PRO A 63 -16.91 9.42 11.47
CA PRO A 63 -18.10 9.44 12.33
C PRO A 63 -19.13 8.37 11.95
N ALA A 64 -19.91 7.91 12.92
CA ALA A 64 -21.04 7.03 12.65
C ALA A 64 -22.04 7.69 11.69
N ASN A 65 -22.58 6.92 10.76
CA ASN A 65 -23.60 7.38 9.80
C ASN A 65 -25.03 7.20 10.32
N VAL A 66 -25.20 6.63 11.50
CA VAL A 66 -26.49 6.38 12.15
C VAL A 66 -26.40 6.67 13.66
N PRO A 67 -27.51 7.08 14.31
CA PRO A 67 -27.55 7.25 15.75
C PRO A 67 -27.61 5.90 16.47
N GLY A 68 -27.16 5.88 17.74
CA GLY A 68 -27.23 4.71 18.61
C GLY A 68 -25.90 4.42 19.29
N ASP A 69 -25.94 3.49 20.23
CA ASP A 69 -24.73 2.96 20.88
C ASP A 69 -24.18 1.81 20.04
N ILE A 70 -23.31 2.16 19.09
CA ILE A 70 -22.71 1.22 18.15
C ILE A 70 -21.22 1.13 18.47
N PRO A 71 -20.68 -0.10 18.63
CA PRO A 71 -19.26 -0.26 18.94
C PRO A 71 -18.39 0.25 17.79
N ALA A 72 -17.35 1.00 18.13
CA ALA A 72 -16.33 1.42 17.18
C ALA A 72 -15.49 0.22 16.72
N ILE A 73 -15.12 0.21 15.45
CA ILE A 73 -14.18 -0.76 14.86
C ILE A 73 -12.94 -0.02 14.33
N GLY A 74 -11.80 -0.71 14.32
CA GLY A 74 -10.53 -0.16 13.85
C GLY A 74 -9.98 -0.94 12.66
N PHE A 75 -9.43 -0.22 11.69
CA PHE A 75 -8.67 -0.79 10.58
C PHE A 75 -7.23 -0.27 10.68
N ILE A 76 -6.26 -1.17 10.51
CA ILE A 76 -4.84 -0.86 10.71
C ILE A 76 -4.05 -1.39 9.53
N SER A 77 -3.14 -0.57 9.02
CA SER A 77 -2.12 -0.93 8.03
C SER A 77 -0.78 -0.35 8.46
N HIS A 78 0.32 -0.95 8.03
CA HIS A 78 1.66 -0.38 8.16
C HIS A 78 2.07 0.35 6.87
N VAL A 79 3.02 1.29 6.96
CA VAL A 79 3.41 2.19 5.85
C VAL A 79 4.73 1.82 5.18
N ASP A 80 5.53 0.98 5.84
CA ASP A 80 6.87 0.61 5.38
C ASP A 80 6.88 -0.62 4.46
N THR A 81 7.91 -0.71 3.62
CA THR A 81 8.23 -1.90 2.82
C THR A 81 9.43 -2.65 3.41
N SER A 82 9.53 -3.95 3.11
CA SER A 82 10.56 -4.82 3.70
C SER A 82 11.99 -4.39 3.32
N PRO A 83 12.97 -4.47 4.24
CA PRO A 83 14.38 -4.26 3.92
C PRO A 83 14.98 -5.35 3.01
N ASP A 84 14.30 -6.49 2.85
CA ASP A 84 14.83 -7.65 2.10
C ASP A 84 14.92 -7.42 0.59
N CYS A 85 14.08 -6.54 0.05
CA CYS A 85 14.12 -6.11 -1.35
C CYS A 85 13.83 -4.61 -1.45
N SER A 86 14.55 -3.93 -2.33
CA SER A 86 14.44 -2.48 -2.49
C SER A 86 13.05 -2.06 -2.99
N GLY A 87 12.34 -1.25 -2.19
CA GLY A 87 11.11 -0.54 -2.59
C GLY A 87 11.35 0.75 -3.39
N LYS A 88 12.60 1.03 -3.78
CA LYS A 88 12.97 2.25 -4.50
C LYS A 88 12.70 2.13 -6.00
N ASN A 89 12.13 3.18 -6.61
CA ASN A 89 11.88 3.29 -8.05
C ASN A 89 11.08 2.10 -8.61
N VAL A 90 10.06 1.64 -7.88
CA VAL A 90 9.16 0.58 -8.36
C VAL A 90 8.45 1.05 -9.63
N ASN A 91 8.39 0.18 -10.64
CA ASN A 91 7.68 0.42 -11.90
C ASN A 91 6.57 -0.63 -12.04
N PRO A 92 5.37 -0.38 -11.51
CA PRO A 92 4.28 -1.35 -11.55
C PRO A 92 3.86 -1.66 -12.98
N GLN A 93 3.63 -2.94 -13.26
CA GLN A 93 3.07 -3.41 -14.52
C GLN A 93 1.63 -3.87 -14.30
N ILE A 94 0.72 -3.43 -15.17
CA ILE A 94 -0.70 -3.79 -15.09
C ILE A 94 -0.98 -4.83 -16.18
N VAL A 95 -1.40 -6.02 -15.76
CA VAL A 95 -1.80 -7.12 -16.64
C VAL A 95 -3.31 -7.30 -16.51
N GLU A 96 -4.05 -6.68 -17.41
CA GLU A 96 -5.52 -6.78 -17.43
C GLU A 96 -5.99 -8.14 -17.95
N ASN A 97 -7.11 -8.63 -17.40
CA ASN A 97 -7.76 -9.87 -17.84
C ASN A 97 -6.78 -11.04 -17.97
N TYR A 98 -5.98 -11.28 -16.93
CA TYR A 98 -4.91 -12.28 -16.93
C TYR A 98 -5.41 -13.64 -17.43
N ARG A 99 -4.80 -14.15 -18.50
CA ARG A 99 -5.26 -15.35 -19.21
C ARG A 99 -4.56 -16.64 -18.77
N GLY A 100 -3.74 -16.56 -17.73
CA GLY A 100 -2.83 -17.63 -17.35
C GLY A 100 -1.48 -17.49 -18.07
N GLY A 101 -0.56 -18.39 -17.73
CA GLY A 101 0.80 -18.41 -18.28
C GLY A 101 1.76 -17.46 -17.56
N ASP A 102 2.99 -17.44 -18.05
CA ASP A 102 4.08 -16.68 -17.47
C ASP A 102 3.92 -15.16 -17.71
N ILE A 103 4.24 -14.35 -16.70
CA ILE A 103 4.28 -12.88 -16.80
C ILE A 103 5.74 -12.44 -16.74
N ALA A 104 6.25 -11.85 -17.82
CA ALA A 104 7.58 -11.26 -17.83
C ALA A 104 7.63 -10.01 -16.94
N LEU A 105 8.69 -9.85 -16.16
CA LEU A 105 8.88 -8.73 -15.25
C LEU A 105 9.87 -7.73 -15.83
N GLY A 106 9.35 -6.65 -16.46
CA GLY A 106 10.18 -5.62 -17.09
C GLY A 106 10.84 -6.10 -18.39
N ILE A 107 12.08 -5.68 -18.62
CA ILE A 107 12.88 -6.07 -19.79
C ILE A 107 14.04 -6.94 -19.28
N GLY A 108 13.88 -8.27 -19.36
CA GLY A 108 14.89 -9.22 -18.88
C GLY A 108 14.36 -10.66 -18.82
N ASP A 109 15.09 -11.52 -18.10
CA ASP A 109 14.78 -12.95 -17.94
C ASP A 109 13.88 -13.23 -16.72
N GLU A 110 13.49 -12.19 -15.97
CA GLU A 110 12.66 -12.31 -14.77
C GLU A 110 11.21 -12.62 -15.13
N VAL A 111 10.63 -13.63 -14.50
CA VAL A 111 9.30 -14.14 -14.84
C VAL A 111 8.52 -14.53 -13.57
N LEU A 112 7.28 -14.07 -13.50
CA LEU A 112 6.28 -14.58 -12.55
C LEU A 112 5.51 -15.73 -13.22
N SER A 113 5.83 -16.97 -12.85
CA SER A 113 5.29 -18.18 -13.49
C SER A 113 4.27 -18.92 -12.62
N PRO A 114 3.13 -19.40 -13.17
CA PRO A 114 2.18 -20.26 -12.47
C PRO A 114 2.75 -21.62 -12.08
N VAL A 115 3.88 -22.06 -12.67
CA VAL A 115 4.59 -23.27 -12.25
C VAL A 115 5.24 -23.05 -10.87
N MET A 116 5.82 -21.86 -10.66
CA MET A 116 6.43 -21.48 -9.39
C MET A 116 5.39 -21.03 -8.37
N PHE A 117 4.36 -20.31 -8.83
CA PHE A 117 3.29 -19.75 -8.00
C PHE A 117 1.92 -20.27 -8.48
N PRO A 118 1.48 -21.48 -8.04
CA PRO A 118 0.24 -22.08 -8.48
C PRO A 118 -1.03 -21.24 -8.22
N VAL A 119 -0.96 -20.25 -7.32
CA VAL A 119 -2.04 -19.30 -7.04
C VAL A 119 -2.49 -18.53 -8.28
N LEU A 120 -1.60 -18.30 -9.26
CA LEU A 120 -1.94 -17.59 -10.49
C LEU A 120 -3.05 -18.30 -11.28
N HIS A 121 -3.16 -19.63 -11.21
CA HIS A 121 -4.27 -20.37 -11.85
C HIS A 121 -5.65 -19.95 -11.33
N GLN A 122 -5.73 -19.37 -10.13
CA GLN A 122 -6.98 -18.91 -9.52
C GLN A 122 -7.32 -17.46 -9.89
N LEU A 123 -6.40 -16.74 -10.56
CA LEU A 123 -6.53 -15.33 -10.89
C LEU A 123 -6.92 -15.08 -12.36
N LEU A 124 -7.37 -16.12 -13.06
CA LEU A 124 -7.83 -16.00 -14.45
C LEU A 124 -8.95 -14.96 -14.58
N GLY A 125 -8.80 -14.04 -15.54
CA GLY A 125 -9.71 -12.93 -15.79
C GLY A 125 -9.55 -11.74 -14.84
N GLN A 126 -8.69 -11.81 -13.83
CA GLN A 126 -8.43 -10.68 -12.92
C GLN A 126 -7.38 -9.73 -13.52
N THR A 127 -7.39 -8.47 -13.05
CA THR A 127 -6.29 -7.52 -13.31
C THR A 127 -5.20 -7.72 -12.26
N LEU A 128 -4.00 -8.04 -12.72
CA LEU A 128 -2.83 -8.20 -11.86
C LEU A 128 -1.96 -6.94 -11.91
N ILE A 129 -1.34 -6.62 -10.78
CA ILE A 129 -0.34 -5.57 -10.67
C ILE A 129 0.92 -6.25 -10.14
N THR A 130 2.01 -6.17 -10.91
CA THR A 130 3.30 -6.80 -10.60
C THR A 130 4.41 -5.76 -10.55
#